data_AF-A0A809ZVM7-F1
#
_entry.id   AF-A0A809ZVM7-F1
#
_cell.length_a   1.000
_cell.length_b   1.000
_cell.length_c   1.000
_cell.angle_alpha   90.00
_cell.angle_beta   90.00
_cell.angle_gamma   90.00
#
_symmetry.space_group_name_H-M   'P 1'
#
loop_
_entity.id
_entity.type
_entity.pdbx_description
1 polymer ?
#
loop_
_entity_poly.entity_id
_entity_poly.type
_entity_poly.pdbx_seq_one_letter_code
_entity_poly.pdbx_strand_id
1 'polypeptide(L)'
;MPDRAEIERIATELSKKLADEGKLIEAGWAGYRMMVLPPNAPQIQIDECRMAFMAGSQHLFSSIMNILDPGADPSTADLRKMDLIDKELRAFGREMQLRVARSKGSA
;
A
#
# COMPACT_ATOMS: atom_id res chain seq x y z
N MET A 1 1.84 23.11 -12.97
CA MET A 1 1.77 21.90 -12.14
C MET A 1 0.55 21.13 -12.60
N PRO A 2 0.65 19.81 -12.80
CA PRO A 2 -0.51 19.00 -13.14
C PRO A 2 -1.58 19.15 -12.07
N ASP A 3 -2.85 19.16 -12.47
CA ASP A 3 -3.94 19.20 -11.51
C ASP A 3 -4.06 17.86 -10.77
N ARG A 4 -4.80 17.84 -9.67
CA ARG A 4 -4.94 16.65 -8.82
C ARG A 4 -5.54 15.45 -9.57
N ALA A 5 -6.50 15.70 -10.46
CA ALA A 5 -7.16 14.64 -11.22
C ALA A 5 -6.19 14.03 -12.25
N GLU A 6 -5.34 14.85 -12.86
CA GLU A 6 -4.28 14.41 -13.75
C GLU A 6 -3.24 13.53 -13.02
N ILE A 7 -2.83 13.93 -11.81
CA ILE A 7 -1.93 13.13 -10.96
C ILE A 7 -2.56 11.78 -10.60
N GLU A 8 -3.83 11.77 -10.17
CA GLU A 8 -4.55 10.55 -9.80
C GLU A 8 -4.71 9.60 -11.01
N ARG A 9 -4.99 10.15 -12.20
CA ARG A 9 -5.05 9.38 -13.45
C ARG A 9 -3.71 8.74 -13.79
N ILE A 10 -2.63 9.52 -13.77
CA ILE A 10 -1.27 9.04 -14.05
C ILE A 10 -0.86 7.94 -13.05
N ALA A 11 -1.12 8.14 -11.76
CA ALA A 11 -0.83 7.15 -10.72
C ALA A 11 -1.60 5.84 -10.94
N THR A 12 -2.86 5.93 -11.36
CA THR A 12 -3.70 4.76 -11.68
C THR A 12 -3.16 4.01 -12.90
N GLU A 13 -2.84 4.72 -13.98
CA GLU A 13 -2.30 4.12 -15.21
C GLU A 13 -0.94 3.44 -14.96
N LEU A 14 -0.07 4.09 -14.19
CA LEU A 14 1.22 3.54 -13.80
C LEU A 14 1.05 2.27 -12.95
N SER A 15 0.13 2.28 -11.99
CA SER A 15 -0.15 1.11 -11.14
C SER A 15 -0.62 -0.08 -11.96
N LYS A 16 -1.51 0.13 -12.94
CA LYS A 16 -1.96 -0.92 -13.87
C LYS A 16 -0.79 -1.50 -14.66
N LYS A 17 0.00 -0.64 -15.30
CA LYS A 17 1.18 -1.06 -16.07
C LYS A 17 2.16 -1.88 -15.20
N LEU A 18 2.43 -1.43 -13.98
CA LEU A 18 3.34 -2.13 -13.07
C LEU A 18 2.77 -3.45 -12.57
N ALA A 19 1.44 -3.58 -12.44
CA ALA A 19 0.79 -4.85 -12.18
C ALA A 19 1.00 -5.82 -13.36
N ASP A 20 0.81 -5.35 -14.60
CA ASP A 20 1.04 -6.16 -15.81
C ASP A 20 2.50 -6.60 -15.94
N GLU A 21 3.45 -5.77 -15.50
CA GLU A 21 4.89 -6.10 -15.46
C GLU A 21 5.31 -6.96 -14.26
N GLY A 22 4.39 -7.30 -13.33
CA GLY A 22 4.71 -8.04 -12.11
C GLY A 22 5.55 -7.24 -11.09
N LYS A 23 5.54 -5.91 -11.18
CA LYS A 23 6.36 -4.99 -10.37
C LYS A 23 5.57 -4.13 -9.38
N LEU A 24 4.26 -4.36 -9.25
CA LEU A 24 3.38 -3.53 -8.42
C LEU A 24 3.91 -3.38 -6.97
N ILE A 25 4.34 -4.49 -6.35
CA ILE A 25 4.82 -4.48 -4.96
C ILE A 25 6.19 -3.81 -4.83
N GLU A 26 7.12 -4.06 -5.76
CA GLU A 26 8.44 -3.40 -5.79
C GLU A 26 8.32 -1.87 -5.99
N ALA A 27 7.39 -1.44 -6.85
CA ALA A 27 7.10 -0.03 -7.01
C ALA A 27 6.45 0.58 -5.76
N GLY A 28 5.57 -0.18 -5.08
CA GLY A 28 5.04 0.19 -3.77
C GLY A 28 6.15 0.38 -2.73
N TRP A 29 7.13 -0.51 -2.70
CA TRP A 29 8.32 -0.37 -1.87
C TRP A 29 9.15 0.88 -2.23
N ALA A 30 9.37 1.15 -3.51
CA ALA A 30 10.08 2.36 -3.94
C ALA A 30 9.38 3.63 -3.45
N GLY A 31 8.04 3.68 -3.56
CA GLY A 31 7.22 4.76 -3.01
C GLY A 31 7.36 4.87 -1.49
N TYR A 32 7.28 3.75 -0.77
CA TYR A 32 7.49 3.69 0.68
C TYR A 32 8.88 4.24 1.07
N ARG A 33 9.95 3.78 0.40
CA ARG A 33 11.33 4.22 0.68
C ARG A 33 11.51 5.73 0.50
N MET A 34 10.86 6.32 -0.50
CA MET A 34 10.94 7.75 -0.78
C MET A 34 10.13 8.59 0.21
N MET A 35 8.96 8.10 0.63
CA MET A 35 8.01 8.88 1.44
C MET A 35 8.17 8.70 2.94
N VAL A 36 8.68 7.55 3.38
CA VAL A 36 8.70 7.16 4.80
C VAL A 36 10.11 7.18 5.39
N LEU A 37 11.11 6.75 4.64
CA LEU A 37 12.49 6.66 5.15
C LEU A 37 13.29 7.92 4.79
N PRO A 38 14.11 8.45 5.73
CA PRO A 38 15.03 9.55 5.42
C PRO A 38 15.92 9.24 4.20
N PRO A 39 16.28 10.23 3.36
CA PRO A 39 17.16 9.99 2.22
C PRO A 39 18.49 9.33 2.62
N ASN A 40 19.01 9.68 3.79
CA ASN A 40 20.24 9.17 4.39
C ASN A 40 20.02 8.06 5.43
N ALA A 41 18.87 7.37 5.42
CA ALA A 41 18.61 6.24 6.31
C ALA A 41 19.76 5.20 6.21
N PRO A 42 20.26 4.67 7.35
CA PRO A 42 21.28 3.62 7.33
C PRO A 42 20.80 2.39 6.56
N GLN A 43 21.73 1.69 5.90
CA GLN A 43 21.39 0.53 5.06
C GLN A 43 20.59 -0.54 5.82
N ILE A 44 20.95 -0.80 7.08
CA ILE A 44 20.22 -1.77 7.93
C ILE A 44 18.74 -1.38 8.11
N GLN A 45 18.43 -0.09 8.27
CA GLN A 45 17.04 0.36 8.38
C GLN A 45 16.30 0.15 7.06
N ILE A 46 16.97 0.41 5.93
CA ILE A 46 16.40 0.19 4.60
C ILE A 46 16.07 -1.30 4.40
N ASP A 47 17.00 -2.18 4.75
CA ASP A 47 16.86 -3.62 4.55
C ASP A 47 15.76 -4.21 5.45
N GLU A 48 15.74 -3.87 6.73
CA GLU A 48 14.71 -4.32 7.68
C GLU A 48 13.32 -3.80 7.28
N CYS A 49 13.20 -2.53 6.88
CA CYS A 49 11.94 -1.99 6.40
C CYS A 49 11.49 -2.63 5.08
N ARG A 50 12.41 -2.93 4.16
CA ARG A 50 12.08 -3.64 2.92
C ARG A 50 11.56 -5.04 3.25
N MET A 51 12.23 -5.76 4.14
CA MET A 51 11.82 -7.08 4.57
C MET A 51 10.42 -7.05 5.18
N ALA A 52 10.16 -6.13 6.12
CA ALA A 52 8.85 -5.96 6.73
C ALA A 52 7.76 -5.59 5.71
N PHE A 53 8.05 -4.69 4.77
CA PHE A 53 7.12 -4.30 3.72
C PHE A 53 6.75 -5.48 2.81
N MET A 54 7.76 -6.24 2.35
CA MET A 54 7.56 -7.39 1.47
C MET A 54 6.83 -8.53 2.19
N ALA A 55 7.21 -8.82 3.44
CA ALA A 55 6.55 -9.84 4.27
C ALA A 55 5.08 -9.49 4.52
N GLY A 56 4.79 -8.23 4.88
CA GLY A 56 3.41 -7.76 5.07
C GLY A 56 2.59 -7.84 3.77
N SER A 57 3.18 -7.44 2.64
CA SER A 57 2.55 -7.52 1.32
C SER A 57 2.25 -8.97 0.92
N GLN A 58 3.21 -9.86 1.11
CA GLN A 58 3.06 -11.29 0.83
C GLN A 58 1.98 -11.91 1.72
N HIS A 59 1.97 -11.58 3.01
CA HIS A 59 1.00 -12.11 3.96
C HIS A 59 -0.43 -11.66 3.62
N LEU A 60 -0.62 -10.36 3.34
CA LEU A 60 -1.93 -9.83 2.93
C LEU A 60 -2.41 -10.49 1.64
N PHE A 61 -1.55 -10.54 0.61
CA PHE A 61 -1.91 -11.15 -0.67
C PHE A 61 -2.27 -12.62 -0.52
N SER A 62 -1.46 -13.40 0.19
CA SER A 62 -1.76 -14.81 0.47
C SER A 62 -3.06 -14.99 1.25
N SER A 63 -3.35 -14.10 2.20
CA SER A 63 -4.59 -14.14 2.97
C SER A 63 -5.80 -13.89 2.07
N ILE A 64 -5.73 -12.88 1.20
CA ILE A 64 -6.77 -12.59 0.19
C ILE A 64 -7.01 -13.82 -0.70
N MET A 65 -5.93 -14.39 -1.26
CA MET A 65 -6.04 -15.55 -2.14
C MET A 65 -6.64 -16.79 -1.46
N ASN A 66 -6.52 -16.91 -0.14
CA ASN A 66 -7.07 -18.04 0.63
C ASN A 66 -8.53 -17.84 1.07
N ILE A 67 -9.00 -16.59 1.24
CA ILE A 67 -10.37 -16.32 1.73
C ILE A 67 -11.39 -16.12 0.60
N LEU A 68 -10.91 -15.90 -0.62
CA LEU A 68 -11.72 -15.79 -1.83
C LEU A 68 -12.04 -17.19 -2.34
N ASP A 69 -13.28 -17.40 -2.75
CA ASP A 69 -13.70 -18.70 -3.28
C ASP A 69 -12.92 -19.03 -4.57
N PRO A 70 -12.30 -20.23 -4.68
CA PRO A 70 -11.46 -20.57 -5.81
C PRO A 70 -12.29 -20.80 -7.09
N GLY A 71 -11.91 -20.15 -8.19
CA GLY A 71 -12.32 -20.53 -9.55
C GLY A 71 -13.55 -19.82 -10.15
N ALA A 72 -14.02 -18.72 -9.57
CA ALA A 72 -15.14 -17.93 -10.12
C ALA A 72 -14.93 -16.42 -9.97
N ASP A 73 -15.78 -15.64 -10.63
CA ASP A 73 -15.96 -14.23 -10.32
C ASP A 73 -16.25 -14.06 -8.81
N PRO A 74 -15.72 -13.01 -8.14
CA PRO A 74 -15.93 -12.79 -6.72
C PRO A 74 -17.43 -12.77 -6.36
N SER A 75 -17.84 -13.58 -5.39
CA SER A 75 -19.22 -13.57 -4.89
C SER A 75 -19.53 -12.26 -4.14
N THR A 76 -20.82 -12.00 -3.85
CA THR A 76 -21.19 -10.87 -2.98
C THR A 76 -20.53 -10.95 -1.60
N ALA A 77 -20.33 -12.16 -1.08
CA ALA A 77 -19.64 -12.37 0.19
C ALA A 77 -18.14 -12.01 0.07
N ASP A 78 -17.50 -12.33 -1.05
CA ASP A 78 -16.11 -11.99 -1.33
C ASP A 78 -15.88 -10.49 -1.47
N LEU A 79 -16.74 -9.81 -2.23
CA LEU A 79 -16.72 -8.35 -2.36
C LEU A 79 -16.88 -7.68 -0.99
N ARG A 80 -17.73 -8.23 -0.12
CA ARG A 80 -17.86 -7.75 1.26
C ARG A 80 -16.58 -7.95 2.07
N LYS A 81 -15.87 -9.08 1.94
CA LYS A 81 -14.57 -9.29 2.61
C LYS A 81 -13.54 -8.25 2.13
N MET A 82 -13.48 -7.98 0.83
CA MET A 82 -12.57 -6.97 0.26
C MET A 82 -12.88 -5.55 0.75
N ASP A 83 -14.16 -5.17 0.83
CA ASP A 83 -14.60 -3.89 1.37
C ASP A 83 -14.23 -3.74 2.86
N LEU A 84 -14.32 -4.81 3.64
CA LEU A 84 -13.89 -4.79 5.04
C LEU A 84 -12.38 -4.54 5.18
N ILE A 85 -11.56 -5.19 4.35
CA ILE A 85 -10.11 -4.97 4.31
C ILE A 85 -9.78 -3.52 3.90
N ASP A 86 -10.42 -2.98 2.86
CA ASP A 86 -10.23 -1.58 2.45
C ASP A 86 -10.59 -0.60 3.57
N LYS A 87 -11.71 -0.82 4.27
CA LYS A 87 -12.13 0.02 5.41
C LYS A 87 -11.14 -0.01 6.56
N GLU A 88 -10.62 -1.19 6.90
CA GLU A 88 -9.59 -1.37 7.93
C GLU A 88 -8.32 -0.59 7.57
N LEU A 89 -7.79 -0.78 6.36
CA LEU A 89 -6.57 -0.11 5.90
C LEU A 89 -6.74 1.41 5.80
N ARG A 90 -7.91 1.90 5.38
CA ARG A 90 -8.23 3.34 5.40
C ARG A 90 -8.32 3.89 6.82
N ALA A 91 -8.86 3.12 7.76
CA ALA A 91 -8.91 3.52 9.17
C ALA A 91 -7.50 3.66 9.74
N PHE A 92 -6.64 2.68 9.50
CA PHE A 92 -5.23 2.75 9.84
C PHE A 92 -4.53 3.97 9.21
N GLY A 93 -4.78 4.23 7.92
CA GLY A 93 -4.24 5.40 7.23
C GLY A 93 -4.64 6.73 7.88
N ARG A 94 -5.91 6.89 8.28
CA ARG A 94 -6.39 8.07 9.01
C ARG A 94 -5.71 8.19 10.39
N GLU A 95 -5.57 7.08 11.11
CA GLU A 95 -4.88 7.06 12.39
C GLU A 95 -3.43 7.53 12.25
N MET A 96 -2.72 7.02 11.24
CA MET A 96 -1.34 7.40 10.97
C MET A 96 -1.21 8.89 10.62
N GLN A 97 -2.12 9.44 9.80
CA GLN A 97 -2.15 10.87 9.51
C GLN A 97 -2.31 11.71 10.78
N LEU A 98 -3.20 11.31 11.70
CA LEU A 98 -3.39 11.98 12.99
C LEU A 98 -2.13 11.92 13.87
N ARG A 99 -1.47 10.76 13.94
CA ARG A 99 -0.21 10.60 14.70
C ARG A 99 0.87 11.54 14.18
N VAL A 100 1.08 11.60 12.87
CA VAL A 100 2.08 12.47 12.22
C VAL A 100 1.73 13.96 12.35
N ALA A 101 0.44 14.31 12.27
CA ALA A 101 -0.01 15.70 12.46
C ALA A 101 0.24 16.18 13.90
N ARG A 102 -0.05 15.34 14.91
CA ARG A 102 0.18 15.67 16.33
C ARG A 102 1.66 15.89 16.63
N SER A 103 2.56 15.09 16.06
CA SER A 103 4.01 15.25 16.27
C SER A 103 4.61 16.53 15.69
N LYS A 104 3.94 17.20 14.75
CA LYS A 104 4.40 18.49 14.17
C LYS A 104 3.91 19.73 14.94
N GLY A 105 3.00 19.56 15.90
CA GLY A 105 2.41 20.65 16.70
C GLY A 105 2.95 20.78 18.12
N SER A 106 4.02 20.07 18.46
CA SER A 106 4.70 20.16 19.77
C SER A 106 6.19 20.38 19.57
N ALA A 107 6.55 21.58 19.14
CA ALA A 107 7.89 22.15 19.18
C ALA A 107 7.76 23.67 19.39
#